data_AF-A0AAV2ASN5-F1
#
_entry.id   AF-A0AAV2ASN5-F1
#
_cell.length_a   1.000
_cell.length_b   1.000
_cell.length_c   1.000
_cell.angle_alpha   90.00
_cell.angle_beta   90.00
_cell.angle_gamma   90.00
#
_symmetry.space_group_name_H-M   'P 1'
#
loop_
_entity.id
_entity.type
_entity.pdbx_description
1 polymer ?
#
loop_
_entity_poly.entity_id
_entity_poly.type
_entity_poly.pdbx_seq_one_letter_code
_entity_poly.pdbx_strand_id
1 'polypeptide(L)' 'MVKFWTFFLPFEVKQPGGCKSGISCPVTDGEKYSYHGSVDMKELSPQANAIVEWYLKDDVYDNIVCVQILCKIK' A
#
# COMPACT_ATOMS: atom_id res chain seq x y z
N MET A 1 -2.73 -5.23 -0.38
CA MET A 1 -3.06 -6.68 -0.26
C MET A 1 -1.85 -7.41 0.29
N VAL A 2 -2.02 -8.39 1.20
CA VAL A 2 -0.90 -9.25 1.63
C VAL A 2 -1.03 -10.62 0.99
N LYS A 3 0.04 -11.09 0.36
CA LYS A 3 0.16 -12.44 -0.21
C LYS A 3 0.99 -13.31 0.73
N PHE A 4 0.33 -14.30 1.33
CA PHE A 4 0.98 -15.47 1.90
C PHE A 4 1.06 -16.56 0.82
N TRP A 5 1.95 -17.54 0.96
CA TRP A 5 2.34 -18.50 -0.09
C TRP A 5 1.19 -19.20 -0.86
N THR A 6 -0.04 -19.22 -0.34
CA THR A 6 -1.25 -19.69 -1.05
C THR A 6 -2.55 -18.89 -0.73
N PHE A 7 -2.49 -17.77 0.00
CA PHE A 7 -3.69 -17.01 0.41
C PHE A 7 -3.48 -15.50 0.31
N PHE A 8 -4.48 -14.77 -0.20
CA PHE A 8 -4.51 -13.31 -0.24
C PHE A 8 -5.38 -12.79 0.91
N LEU A 9 -4.77 -12.04 1.83
CA LEU A 9 -5.52 -11.35 2.88
C LEU A 9 -5.64 -9.86 2.50
N PRO A 10 -6.86 -9.32 2.30
CA PRO A 10 -7.04 -7.88 2.27
C PRO A 10 -6.70 -7.30 3.65
N PHE A 11 -6.16 -6.10 3.67
CA PHE A 11 -5.91 -5.36 4.91
C PHE A 11 -6.48 -3.95 4.76
N GLU A 12 -6.95 -3.40 5.87
CA GLU A 12 -7.43 -2.03 5.89
C GLU A 12 -6.25 -1.06 6.05
N VAL A 13 -6.19 -0.08 5.14
CA VAL A 13 -5.25 1.05 5.27
C VAL A 13 -5.90 2.14 6.12
N LYS A 14 -5.14 2.71 7.07
CA LYS A 14 -5.68 3.71 8.00
C LYS A 14 -6.17 4.98 7.29
N GLN A 15 -5.54 5.33 6.17
CA GLN A 15 -5.92 6.46 5.32
C GLN A 15 -5.80 6.04 3.85
N PRO A 16 -6.93 5.77 3.15
CA PRO A 16 -6.90 5.33 1.75
C PRO A 16 -6.60 6.45 0.76
N GLY A 17 -6.83 7.72 1.11
CA GLY A 17 -6.64 8.84 0.19
C GLY A 17 -5.19 9.30 0.08
N GLY A 18 -4.53 9.11 -1.08
CA GLY A 18 -3.16 9.56 -1.33
C GLY A 18 -2.94 11.05 -1.06
N CYS A 19 -3.88 11.90 -1.46
CA CYS A 19 -3.86 13.35 -1.22
C CYS A 19 -3.90 13.75 0.28
N LYS A 20 -4.25 12.81 1.16
CA LYS A 20 -4.26 12.98 2.62
C LYS A 20 -3.10 12.26 3.31
N SER A 21 -2.19 11.68 2.52
CA SER A 21 -1.07 10.84 2.94
C SER A 21 0.26 11.40 2.44
N GLY A 22 0.42 12.72 2.40
CA GLY A 22 1.68 13.40 2.04
C GLY A 22 1.82 13.81 0.58
N ILE A 23 0.88 13.42 -0.29
CA ILE A 23 0.86 13.86 -1.69
C ILE A 23 0.06 15.15 -1.80
N SER A 24 0.64 16.20 -2.37
CA SER A 24 -0.10 17.40 -2.75
C SER A 24 -0.84 17.13 -4.05
N CYS A 25 -2.16 17.38 -4.06
CA CYS A 25 -3.01 17.18 -5.23
C CYS A 25 -3.47 18.53 -5.81
N PRO A 26 -3.67 18.64 -7.14
CA PRO A 26 -3.53 17.58 -8.15
C PRO A 26 -2.07 17.16 -8.38
N VAL A 27 -1.87 15.90 -8.76
CA VAL A 27 -0.56 15.34 -9.08
C VAL A 27 -0.21 15.73 -10.52
N THR A 28 1.03 16.14 -10.75
CA THR A 28 1.53 16.59 -12.06
C THR A 28 2.62 15.66 -12.57
N ASP A 29 2.62 15.40 -13.88
CA ASP A 29 3.66 14.58 -14.52
C ASP A 29 5.06 15.21 -14.36
N GLY A 30 6.08 14.38 -14.18
CA GLY A 30 7.46 14.79 -13.96
C GLY A 30 7.79 15.31 -12.55
N GLU A 31 6.80 15.55 -11.69
CA GLU A 31 7.03 15.95 -10.29
C GLU A 31 7.28 14.75 -9.37
N LYS A 32 7.95 15.01 -8.24
CA LYS A 32 8.24 13.99 -7.22
C LYS A 32 7.41 14.24 -5.97
N TYR A 33 6.83 13.17 -5.44
CA TYR A 33 5.98 13.20 -4.26
C TYR A 33 6.44 12.18 -3.22
N SER A 34 6.12 12.45 -1.95
CA SER A 34 6.38 11.54 -0.83
C SER A 34 5.05 11.02 -0.29
N TYR A 35 4.86 9.70 -0.36
CA TYR A 35 3.68 9.03 0.17
C TYR A 35 3.96 8.42 1.55
N HIS A 36 3.04 8.61 2.49
CA HIS A 36 3.08 8.08 3.84
C HIS A 36 1.81 7.29 4.16
N GLY A 37 1.88 5.98 3.95
CA GLY A 37 0.83 5.02 4.30
C GLY A 37 1.18 4.17 5.51
N SER A 38 0.18 3.70 6.24
CA SER A 38 0.36 2.69 7.29
C SER A 38 -0.79 1.70 7.31
N VAL A 39 -0.47 0.47 7.68
CA VAL A 39 -1.40 -0.64 7.91
C VAL A 39 -1.16 -1.18 9.31
N ASP A 40 -2.21 -1.57 10.02
CA ASP A 40 -2.05 -2.26 11.30
C ASP A 40 -1.82 -3.76 11.05
N MET A 41 -0.65 -4.26 11.44
CA MET A 41 -0.28 -5.66 11.24
C MET A 41 -0.93 -6.59 12.26
N LYS A 42 -1.64 -6.09 13.27
CA LYS A 42 -2.36 -6.96 14.23
C LYS A 42 -3.44 -7.81 13.57
N GLU A 43 -4.01 -7.35 12.45
CA GLU A 43 -4.94 -8.13 11.63
C GLU A 43 -4.24 -9.21 10.78
N LEU A 44 -2.93 -9.11 10.62
CA LEU A 44 -2.08 -9.97 9.81
C LEU A 44 -1.24 -10.88 10.73
N SER A 45 -1.85 -11.95 11.25
CA SER A 45 -1.18 -12.96 12.10
C SER A 45 -1.40 -14.38 11.53
N PRO A 46 -0.43 -15.33 11.60
CA PRO A 46 0.78 -15.34 12.43
C PRO A 46 2.11 -15.29 11.64
N GLN A 47 3.16 -14.83 12.33
CA GLN A 47 4.61 -14.87 12.04
C GLN A 47 5.04 -15.60 10.75
N ALA A 48 4.78 -14.98 9.60
CA ALA A 48 5.13 -15.55 8.31
C ALA A 48 5.87 -14.51 7.45
N ASN A 49 6.67 -15.03 6.52
CA ASN A 49 7.15 -14.22 5.41
C ASN A 49 5.94 -13.85 4.56
N ALA A 50 5.76 -12.55 4.33
CA ALA A 50 4.60 -11.99 3.65
C ALA A 50 5.07 -11.08 2.51
N ILE A 51 4.35 -11.06 1.40
CA ILE A 51 4.55 -10.05 0.36
C ILE A 51 3.42 -9.04 0.49
N VAL A 52 3.75 -7.80 0.82
CA VAL A 52 2.80 -6.69 0.86
C VAL A 52 2.76 -6.06 -0.53
N GLU A 53 1.62 -6.14 -1.19
CA GLU A 53 1.34 -5.42 -2.43
C GLU A 53 0.64 -4.10 -2.11
N TRP A 54 1.22 -3.00 -2.59
CA TRP A 54 0.71 -1.65 -2.39
C TRP A 54 0.43 -0.97 -3.73
N TYR A 55 -0.74 -0.35 -3.82
CA TYR A 55 -1.21 0.32 -5.03
C TYR A 55 -1.59 1.76 -4.68
N LEU A 56 -1.17 2.72 -5.51
CA LEU A 56 -1.78 4.05 -5.56
C LEU A 56 -2.46 4.18 -6.91
N LYS A 57 -3.72 4.58 -6.87
CA LYS A 57 -4.55 4.78 -8.05
C LYS A 57 -4.85 6.26 -8.24
N ASP A 58 -4.94 6.69 -9.48
CA ASP A 58 -5.43 8.01 -9.83
C ASP A 58 -6.97 8.08 -9.81
N ASP A 59 -7.52 9.20 -10.28
CA ASP A 59 -8.96 9.49 -10.33
C ASP A 59 -9.72 8.66 -11.37
N VAL A 60 -9.02 8.03 -12.33
CA VAL A 60 -9.60 7.07 -13.30
C VAL A 60 -9.35 5.60 -12.91
N TYR A 61 -8.84 5.37 -11.69
CA TYR A 61 -8.52 4.06 -11.12
C TYR A 61 -7.33 3.31 -11.76
N ASP A 62 -6.48 4.02 -12.51
CA ASP A 62 -5.25 3.48 -13.06
C ASP A 62 -4.13 3.47 -12.01
N ASN A 63 -3.31 2.42 -12.01
CA ASN A 63 -2.22 2.27 -11.05
C ASN A 63 -1.03 3.17 -11.44
N ILE A 64 -0.87 4.29 -10.74
CA ILE A 64 0.32 5.16 -10.86
C ILE A 64 1.51 4.65 -10.05
N VAL A 65 1.26 3.84 -9.02
CA VAL A 65 2.28 3.12 -8.24
C VAL A 65 1.78 1.71 -7.96
N CYS A 66 2.65 0.72 -8.20
CA CYS A 66 2.45 -0.68 -7.81
C CYS A 66 3.78 -1.23 -7.29
N VAL A 67 3.84 -1.55 -5.99
CA VAL A 67 5.05 -2.10 -5.36
C VAL A 67 4.76 -3.36 -4.57
N GLN A 68 5.73 -4.28 -4.58
CA GLN A 68 5.71 -5.50 -3.78
C GLN A 68 6.85 -5.44 -2.78
N ILE A 69 6.53 -5.56 -1.49
CA ILE A 69 7.48 -5.46 -0.39
C ILE A 69 7.51 -6.79 0.34
N LEU A 70 8.67 -7.46 0.35
CA LEU A 70 8.86 -8.67 1.13
C LEU A 70 9.07 -8.30 2.61
N CYS A 71 8.12 -8.68 3.45
CA CYS A 71 8.14 -8.41 4.87
C CYS A 71 8.37 -9.71 5.66
N LYS A 72 9.24 -9.64 6.67
CA LYS A 72 9.37 -10.67 7.69
C LYS A 72 8.74 -10.15 8.98
N ILE A 73 7.57 -10.68 9.32
CA ILE A 73 6.84 -10.34 10.55
C ILE A 73 7.49 -11.12 11.69
N LYS A 74 8.02 -10.42 12.69
CA LYS A 74 8.64 -11.01 13.89
C LYS A 74 7.66 -10.98 15.06
#